data_AF-A0A1V4S785-F1
#
_entry.id   AF-A0A1V4S785-F1
#
_cell.length_a   1.000
_cell.length_b   1.000
_cell.length_c   1.000
_cell.angle_alpha   90.00
_cell.angle_beta   90.00
_cell.angle_gamma   90.00
#
_symmetry.space_group_name_H-M   'P 1'
#
loop_
_entity.id
_entity.type
_entity.pdbx_description
1 polymer ?
#
loop_
_entity_poly.entity_id
_entity_poly.type
_entity_poly.pdbx_seq_one_letter_code
_entity_poly.pdbx_strand_id
1 'polypeptide(L)'
;MSEGEVGSCGGVAIDSLEDMRNLLEGLPLDEISINFVSNSQSPVILAMFVAVAGEQGIPLAKLNGTMQNDILKEYQAQKSYYFPPRPSMRLTIDTLRFCSENMPLFNPISISGYHLASAGLLI
;
A
#
# COMPACT_ATOMS: atom_id res chain seq x y z
N MET A 1 4.20 -8.95 17.79
CA MET A 1 4.72 -10.32 17.65
C MET A 1 4.97 -10.55 16.18
N SER A 2 6.21 -10.90 15.79
CA SER A 2 6.61 -11.11 14.39
C SER A 2 7.58 -12.29 14.21
N GLU A 3 7.98 -12.94 15.30
CA GLU A 3 8.88 -14.10 15.27
C GLU A 3 8.30 -15.22 14.42
N GLY A 4 9.08 -15.74 13.48
CA GLY A 4 8.66 -16.77 12.51
C GLY A 4 7.99 -16.25 11.22
N GLU A 5 7.56 -14.98 11.21
CA GLU A 5 6.79 -14.40 10.10
C GLU A 5 7.60 -13.41 9.23
N VAL A 6 8.76 -12.96 9.69
CA VAL A 6 9.60 -11.99 8.96
C VAL A 6 10.11 -12.57 7.65
N GLY A 7 9.72 -11.97 6.53
CA GLY A 7 10.06 -12.45 5.18
C GLY A 7 9.37 -13.77 4.79
N SER A 8 8.47 -14.27 5.65
CA SER A 8 7.64 -15.43 5.38
C SER A 8 6.45 -15.03 4.46
N CYS A 9 5.70 -16.02 3.96
CA CYS A 9 4.50 -15.80 3.13
C CYS A 9 4.73 -15.15 1.75
N GLY A 10 5.96 -15.14 1.23
CA GLY A 10 6.26 -14.63 -0.12
C GLY A 10 6.19 -13.11 -0.25
N GLY A 11 6.21 -12.39 0.88
CA GLY A 11 6.31 -10.93 0.93
C GLY A 11 7.73 -10.45 1.25
N VAL A 12 7.93 -9.14 1.17
CA VAL A 12 9.17 -8.46 1.58
C VAL A 12 8.94 -7.82 2.95
N ALA A 13 9.89 -7.98 3.87
CA ALA A 13 9.88 -7.29 5.16
C ALA A 13 10.32 -5.83 4.97
N ILE A 14 9.49 -4.88 5.42
CA ILE A 14 9.77 -3.45 5.37
C ILE A 14 9.49 -2.88 6.76
N ASP A 15 10.57 -2.62 7.51
CA ASP A 15 10.48 -2.10 8.88
C ASP A 15 10.89 -0.63 8.95
N SER A 16 11.66 -0.17 7.97
CA SER A 16 12.26 1.16 7.93
C SER A 16 12.27 1.74 6.51
N LEU A 17 12.59 3.04 6.43
CA LEU A 17 12.82 3.70 5.14
C LEU A 17 14.03 3.09 4.40
N GLU A 18 15.03 2.57 5.13
CA GLU A 18 16.20 1.92 4.52
C GLU A 18 15.81 0.65 3.76
N ASP A 19 14.86 -0.13 4.28
CA ASP A 19 14.37 -1.32 3.58
C ASP A 19 13.64 -0.95 2.29
N MET A 20 12.87 0.15 2.31
CA MET A 20 12.24 0.67 1.11
C MET A 20 13.26 1.19 0.10
N ARG A 21 14.36 1.83 0.55
CA ARG A 21 15.46 2.23 -0.35
C ARG A 21 16.07 1.02 -1.03
N ASN A 22 16.42 0.00 -0.26
CA ASN A 22 16.99 -1.25 -0.78
C ASN A 22 16.04 -1.94 -1.76
N LEU A 23 14.74 -1.97 -1.46
CA LEU A 23 13.73 -2.55 -2.35
C LEU A 23 13.62 -1.83 -3.70
N LEU A 24 13.80 -0.51 -3.71
CA LEU A 24 13.58 0.34 -4.88
C LEU A 24 14.89 0.77 -5.57
N GLU A 25 16.04 0.31 -5.09
CA GLU A 25 17.35 0.70 -5.59
C GLU A 25 17.48 0.35 -7.09
N GLY A 26 17.90 1.34 -7.88
CA GLY A 26 18.13 1.18 -9.33
C GLY A 26 16.87 1.08 -10.20
N LEU A 27 15.67 1.14 -9.61
CA LEU A 27 14.43 1.14 -10.38
C LEU A 27 14.11 2.56 -10.91
N PRO A 28 13.74 2.72 -12.19
CA PRO A 28 13.33 4.01 -12.74
C PRO A 28 11.87 4.31 -12.36
N LEU A 29 11.65 4.79 -11.12
CA LEU A 29 10.31 4.92 -10.52
C LEU A 29 9.37 5.88 -11.27
N ASP A 30 9.89 6.72 -12.16
CA ASP A 30 9.10 7.60 -13.03
C ASP A 30 8.78 7.02 -14.42
N GLU A 31 9.30 5.83 -14.73
CA GLU A 31 9.06 5.10 -15.98
C GLU A 31 8.23 3.83 -15.79
N ILE A 32 8.15 3.30 -14.56
CA ILE A 32 7.42 2.07 -14.25
C ILE A 32 6.15 2.35 -13.45
N SER A 33 5.20 1.42 -13.51
CA SER A 33 4.03 1.42 -12.62
C SER A 33 4.24 0.37 -11.52
N ILE A 34 4.13 0.79 -10.26
CA ILE A 34 4.32 -0.08 -9.10
C ILE A 34 2.99 -0.44 -8.47
N ASN A 35 2.79 -1.72 -8.13
CA ASN A 35 1.60 -2.19 -7.44
C ASN A 35 1.93 -2.68 -6.02
N PHE A 36 1.36 -2.04 -5.01
CA PHE A 36 1.48 -2.43 -3.61
C PHE A 36 0.24 -3.19 -3.15
N VAL A 37 0.43 -4.46 -2.77
CA VAL A 37 -0.61 -5.30 -2.17
C VAL A 37 -0.61 -5.13 -0.64
N SER A 38 -0.83 -3.89 -0.19
CA SER A 38 -0.94 -3.52 1.23
C SER A 38 -2.31 -2.93 1.55
N ASN A 39 -2.79 -3.08 2.80
CA ASN A 39 -4.07 -2.52 3.25
C ASN A 39 -3.89 -1.68 4.52
N SER A 40 -3.84 -2.31 5.69
CA SER A 40 -3.72 -1.57 6.96
C SER A 40 -2.40 -0.81 7.08
N GLN A 41 -1.36 -1.26 6.39
CA GLN A 41 -0.04 -0.62 6.31
C GLN A 41 0.03 0.46 5.22
N SER A 42 -0.98 0.56 4.35
CA SER A 42 -0.94 1.38 3.13
C SER A 42 -0.46 2.82 3.35
N PRO A 43 -0.94 3.58 4.35
CA PRO A 43 -0.46 4.94 4.57
C PRO A 43 1.05 5.02 4.82
N VAL A 44 1.60 4.07 5.59
CA VAL A 44 3.03 4.04 5.94
C VAL A 44 3.87 3.63 4.73
N ILE A 45 3.44 2.59 4.00
CA ILE A 45 4.11 2.14 2.78
C ILE A 45 4.12 3.24 1.72
N LEU A 46 3.01 3.95 1.54
CA LEU A 46 2.95 5.09 0.62
C LEU A 46 3.91 6.20 1.04
N ALA A 47 3.95 6.55 2.34
CA ALA A 47 4.85 7.58 2.84
C ALA A 47 6.33 7.23 2.61
N MET A 48 6.71 5.96 2.82
CA MET A 48 8.06 5.48 2.53
C MET A 48 8.38 5.53 1.03
N PHE A 49 7.46 5.08 0.17
CA PHE A 49 7.62 5.14 -1.28
C PHE A 49 7.81 6.58 -1.77
N VAL A 50 6.97 7.50 -1.28
CA VAL A 50 7.05 8.93 -1.57
C VAL A 50 8.37 9.54 -1.11
N ALA A 51 8.85 9.16 0.08
CA ALA A 51 10.12 9.65 0.60
C ALA A 51 11.31 9.19 -0.27
N VAL A 52 11.36 7.90 -0.66
CA VAL A 52 12.41 7.39 -1.55
C VAL A 52 12.38 8.05 -2.92
N ALA A 53 11.18 8.23 -3.52
CA ALA A 53 11.05 8.95 -4.78
C ALA A 53 11.53 10.42 -4.65
N GLY A 54 11.24 11.07 -3.52
CA GLY A 54 11.72 12.41 -3.21
C GLY A 54 13.26 12.50 -3.12
N GLU A 55 13.90 11.51 -2.49
CA GLU A 55 15.37 11.40 -2.44
C GLU A 55 16.00 11.23 -3.84
N GLN A 56 15.29 10.57 -4.75
CA GLN A 56 15.68 10.44 -6.17
C GLN A 56 15.35 11.67 -7.03
N GLY A 57 14.75 12.72 -6.43
CA GLY A 57 14.36 13.93 -7.14
C GLY A 57 13.16 13.75 -8.08
N ILE A 58 12.38 12.68 -7.91
CA ILE A 58 11.23 12.37 -8.75
C ILE A 58 10.00 13.14 -8.24
N PRO A 59 9.37 13.99 -9.09
CA PRO A 59 8.13 14.66 -8.72
C PRO A 59 7.00 13.66 -8.48
N LEU A 60 6.19 13.90 -7.43
CA LEU A 60 5.03 13.05 -7.10
C LEU A 60 4.06 12.85 -8.28
N ALA A 61 3.94 13.87 -9.14
CA ALA A 61 3.10 13.84 -10.32
C ALA A 61 3.51 12.80 -11.38
N LYS A 62 4.76 12.33 -11.34
CA LYS A 62 5.26 11.29 -12.24
C LYS A 62 5.09 9.87 -11.70
N LEU A 63 4.82 9.71 -10.40
CA LEU A 63 4.70 8.39 -9.79
C LEU A 63 3.42 7.71 -10.25
N ASN A 64 3.58 6.59 -10.96
CA ASN A 64 2.50 5.75 -11.45
C ASN A 64 2.43 4.47 -10.62
N GLY A 65 1.23 4.07 -10.25
CA GLY A 65 1.07 2.84 -9.50
C GLY A 65 -0.34 2.57 -9.03
N THR A 66 -0.47 1.53 -8.23
CA THR A 66 -1.71 1.14 -7.55
C THR A 66 -1.39 0.68 -6.14
N MET A 67 -2.27 1.01 -5.20
CA MET A 67 -2.25 0.48 -3.85
C MET A 67 -3.59 -0.18 -3.57
N GLN A 68 -3.60 -1.34 -2.89
CA GLN A 68 -4.85 -2.02 -2.57
C GLN A 68 -5.71 -1.19 -1.62
N ASN A 69 -5.21 -0.85 -0.42
CA ASN A 69 -5.83 0.09 0.53
C ASN A 69 -7.34 -0.15 0.78
N ASP A 70 -7.80 -1.38 0.60
CA ASP A 70 -9.20 -1.77 0.78
C ASP A 70 -9.35 -2.42 2.15
N ILE A 71 -9.60 -1.57 3.14
CA ILE A 71 -9.71 -2.00 4.54
C ILE A 71 -11.04 -2.71 4.84
N LEU A 72 -12.11 -2.41 4.09
CA LEU A 72 -13.42 -3.00 4.38
C LEU A 72 -13.40 -4.52 4.15
N LYS A 73 -12.73 -4.98 3.08
CA LYS A 73 -12.56 -6.42 2.84
C LYS A 73 -11.71 -7.11 3.91
N GLU A 74 -10.83 -6.39 4.61
CA GLU A 74 -10.01 -6.98 5.69
C GLU A 74 -10.90 -7.38 6.86
N TYR A 75 -11.85 -6.52 7.24
CA TYR A 75 -12.82 -6.87 8.29
C TYR A 75 -13.76 -7.99 7.87
N GLN A 76 -14.13 -8.05 6.58
CA GLN A 76 -15.06 -9.06 6.07
C GLN A 76 -14.40 -10.43 5.90
N ALA A 77 -13.25 -10.49 5.23
CA ALA A 77 -12.66 -11.75 4.75
C ALA A 77 -11.20 -11.97 5.15
N GLN A 78 -10.31 -11.01 4.86
CA GLN A 78 -8.85 -11.25 4.84
C GLN A 78 -8.14 -11.10 6.21
N LYS A 79 -8.79 -10.43 7.18
CA LYS A 79 -8.40 -10.35 8.60
C LYS A 79 -7.04 -9.70 8.91
N SER A 80 -6.48 -8.91 7.99
CA SER A 80 -5.23 -8.17 8.19
C SER A 80 -5.51 -6.70 8.56
N TYR A 81 -5.89 -6.46 9.83
CA TYR A 81 -6.20 -5.12 10.35
C TYR A 81 -5.57 -4.81 11.71
N TYR A 82 -5.15 -3.55 11.87
CA TYR A 82 -4.52 -3.06 13.11
C TYR A 82 -5.47 -2.28 14.01
N PHE A 83 -6.31 -1.42 13.43
CA PHE A 83 -7.21 -0.54 14.18
C PHE A 83 -8.67 -0.98 14.02
N PRO A 84 -9.60 -0.47 14.84
CA PRO A 84 -11.04 -0.61 14.59
C PRO A 84 -11.47 0.03 13.25
N PRO A 85 -12.65 -0.32 12.71
CA PRO A 85 -13.06 0.12 11.37
C PRO A 85 -13.02 1.64 11.14
N ARG A 86 -13.48 2.43 12.10
CA ARG A 86 -13.57 3.90 11.95
C ARG A 86 -12.20 4.58 11.78
N PRO A 87 -11.20 4.39 12.66
CA PRO A 87 -9.87 4.95 12.45
C PRO A 87 -9.17 4.40 11.20
N SER A 88 -9.36 3.14 10.83
CA SER A 88 -8.77 2.61 9.60
C SER A 88 -9.38 3.25 8.34
N MET A 89 -10.71 3.44 8.32
CA MET A 89 -11.37 4.18 7.22
C MET A 89 -10.86 5.62 7.12
N ARG A 90 -10.58 6.28 8.24
CA ARG A 90 -9.96 7.61 8.23
C ARG A 90 -8.63 7.59 7.51
N LEU A 91 -7.76 6.62 7.84
CA LEU A 91 -6.45 6.47 7.19
C LEU A 91 -6.58 6.18 5.69
N THR A 92 -7.49 5.30 5.28
CA THR A 92 -7.78 5.05 3.87
C THR A 92 -8.18 6.35 3.15
N ILE A 93 -9.09 7.13 3.73
CA ILE A 93 -9.56 8.41 3.15
C ILE A 93 -8.45 9.46 3.10
N ASP A 94 -7.62 9.56 4.14
CA ASP A 94 -6.49 10.50 4.16
C ASP A 94 -5.47 10.15 3.05
N THR A 95 -5.20 8.86 2.83
CA THR A 95 -4.39 8.37 1.70
C THR A 95 -5.01 8.73 0.35
N LEU A 96 -6.32 8.50 0.17
CA LEU A 96 -7.04 8.87 -1.04
C LEU A 96 -6.92 10.37 -1.32
N ARG A 97 -7.13 11.22 -0.31
CA ARG A 97 -7.03 12.68 -0.42
C ARG A 97 -5.63 13.10 -0.86
N PHE A 98 -4.61 12.62 -0.15
CA PHE A 98 -3.22 12.96 -0.47
C PHE A 98 -2.85 12.62 -1.92
N CYS A 99 -3.17 11.41 -2.37
CA CYS A 99 -2.89 11.01 -3.75
C CYS A 99 -3.70 11.81 -4.77
N SER A 100 -4.98 12.12 -4.49
CA SER A 100 -5.80 12.91 -5.41
C SER A 100 -5.28 14.33 -5.62
N GLU A 101 -4.63 14.90 -4.60
CA GLU A 101 -4.08 16.26 -4.65
C GLU A 101 -2.66 16.31 -5.25
N ASN A 102 -1.86 15.23 -5.10
CA ASN A 102 -0.42 15.27 -5.36
C ASN A 102 0.08 14.24 -6.40
N MET A 103 -0.67 13.16 -6.63
CA MET A 103 -0.23 11.98 -7.40
C MET A 103 -1.29 11.57 -8.45
N PRO A 104 -1.53 12.40 -9.48
CA PRO A 104 -2.58 12.19 -10.49
C PRO A 104 -2.49 10.87 -11.28
N LEU A 105 -1.33 10.22 -11.32
CA LEU A 105 -1.13 8.94 -12.03
C LEU A 105 -1.20 7.72 -11.10
N PHE A 106 -1.38 7.92 -9.80
CA PHE A 106 -1.42 6.85 -8.82
C PHE A 106 -2.85 6.47 -8.49
N ASN A 107 -3.15 5.18 -8.43
CA ASN A 107 -4.45 4.65 -8.02
C ASN A 107 -4.39 4.30 -6.51
N PRO A 108 -4.89 5.17 -5.61
CA PRO A 108 -4.69 5.01 -4.17
C PRO A 108 -5.58 3.93 -3.52
N ILE A 109 -6.42 3.26 -4.29
CA ILE A 109 -7.25 2.14 -3.85
C ILE A 109 -7.54 1.19 -5.01
N SER A 110 -7.60 -0.10 -4.70
CA SER A 110 -8.09 -1.16 -5.58
C SER A 110 -9.10 -1.99 -4.81
N ILE A 111 -10.38 -1.80 -5.13
CA ILE A 111 -11.50 -2.47 -4.46
C ILE A 111 -11.51 -3.93 -4.88
N SER A 112 -11.39 -4.85 -3.92
CA SER A 112 -11.10 -6.26 -4.20
C SER A 112 -12.26 -7.19 -3.84
N GLY A 113 -12.96 -7.69 -4.86
CA GLY A 113 -13.95 -8.77 -4.72
C GLY A 113 -13.32 -10.17 -4.58
N TYR A 114 -12.05 -10.34 -4.98
CA TYR A 114 -11.37 -11.63 -4.99
C TYR A 114 -11.37 -12.29 -3.59
N HIS A 115 -11.00 -11.55 -2.56
CA HIS A 115 -10.93 -12.09 -1.20
C HIS A 115 -12.29 -12.44 -0.61
N LEU A 116 -13.36 -11.74 -1.04
CA LEU A 116 -14.73 -12.10 -0.65
C LEU A 116 -15.14 -13.43 -1.29
N ALA A 117 -14.84 -13.59 -2.59
CA ALA A 117 -15.08 -14.84 -3.30
C ALA A 117 -14.31 -16.02 -2.68
N SER A 118 -13.02 -15.82 -2.39
CA SER A 118 -12.17 -16.83 -1.72
C SER A 118 -12.66 -17.19 -0.31
N ALA A 119 -13.35 -16.27 0.37
CA ALA A 119 -14.00 -16.51 1.65
C ALA A 119 -15.39 -17.18 1.52
N GLY A 120 -15.83 -17.50 0.30
CA GLY A 120 -17.08 -18.22 0.03
C GLY A 120 -18.32 -17.33 -0.08
N LEU A 121 -18.16 -16.01 -0.19
CA LEU A 121 -19.28 -15.12 -0.53
C LEU A 121 -19.58 -15.23 -2.02
N LEU A 122 -20.86 -15.44 -2.36
CA LEU A 122 -21.35 -15.28 -3.73
C LEU A 122 -21.33 -13.78 -4.06
N ILE A 123 -20.53 -13.41 -5.05
CA ILE A 123 -20.49 -12.07 -5.67
C ILE A 123 -21.40 -12.01 -6.87
#